data_AF-A0A3D5Z0J6-F1
#
_entry.id   AF-A0A3D5Z0J6-F1
#
_cell.length_a   1.000
_cell.length_b   1.000
_cell.length_c   1.000
_cell.angle_alpha   90.00
_cell.angle_beta   90.00
_cell.angle_gamma   90.00
#
_symmetry.space_group_name_H-M   'P 1'
#
loop_
_entity.id
_entity.type
_entity.pdbx_description
1 polymer ?
#
loop_
_entity_poly.entity_id
_entity_poly.type
_entity_poly.pdbx_seq_one_letter_code
_entity_poly.pdbx_strand_id
1 'polypeptide(L)' 'HAARVYQQLPADIAKAAIPNQKQQFLDALPAEFSRQIYLNAAGLLGIPPKTAEKHIKRFVESGLLLHFAHDNYKKI' A
#
# COMPACT_ATOMS: atom_id res chain seq x y z
N HIS A 1 6.68 18.01 47.66
CA HIS A 1 5.50 17.77 46.78
C HIS A 1 5.88 17.97 45.33
N ALA A 2 5.23 17.20 44.44
CA ALA A 2 5.11 17.34 42.98
C ALA A 2 6.42 17.23 42.16
N ALA A 3 6.77 16.04 41.67
CA ALA A 3 6.24 15.41 40.45
C ALA A 3 7.00 15.85 39.18
N ARG A 4 8.05 15.09 38.89
CA ARG A 4 8.45 14.55 37.57
C ARG A 4 7.93 15.35 36.35
N VAL A 5 8.76 16.25 35.85
CA VAL A 5 8.61 16.85 34.52
C VAL A 5 9.16 15.86 33.48
N TYR A 6 8.33 14.88 33.11
CA TYR A 6 8.51 14.13 31.86
C TYR A 6 7.92 14.96 30.72
N GLN A 7 8.60 16.05 30.38
CA GLN A 7 8.36 16.85 29.18
C GLN A 7 9.66 16.80 28.40
N GLN A 8 9.78 16.29 27.19
CA GLN A 8 8.84 15.84 26.20
C GLN A 8 9.54 14.68 25.50
N LEU A 9 8.87 13.53 25.33
CA LEU A 9 9.23 12.68 24.19
C LEU A 9 8.99 13.56 22.96
N PRO A 10 9.99 13.79 22.08
CA PRO A 10 9.67 14.34 20.77
C PRO A 10 8.70 13.35 20.15
N ALA A 11 7.47 13.82 19.90
CA ALA A 11 6.47 13.09 19.17
C ALA A 11 7.17 12.46 17.98
N ASP A 12 7.08 11.13 17.89
CA ASP A 12 7.53 10.34 16.77
C ASP A 12 7.19 11.13 15.52
N ILE A 13 8.21 11.75 14.93
CA ILE A 13 8.06 12.58 13.75
C ILE A 13 7.67 11.54 12.72
N ALA A 14 6.36 11.36 12.54
CA ALA A 14 5.75 10.38 11.66
C ALA A 14 6.51 10.49 10.36
N LYS A 15 7.46 9.56 10.22
CA LYS A 15 8.56 9.68 9.27
C LYS A 15 7.88 9.88 7.95
N ALA A 16 7.96 11.10 7.40
CA ALA A 16 7.33 11.45 6.15
C ALA A 16 7.81 10.40 5.16
N ALA A 17 6.98 9.38 4.98
CA ALA A 17 7.42 8.13 4.41
C ALA A 17 7.60 8.50 2.96
N ILE A 18 8.84 8.62 2.52
CA ILE A 18 9.19 8.56 1.11
C ILE A 18 8.30 7.45 0.57
N PRO A 19 7.29 7.75 -0.27
CA PRO A 19 6.22 6.82 -0.50
C PRO A 19 6.86 5.59 -1.13
N ASN A 20 6.95 4.52 -0.36
CA ASN A 20 7.59 3.30 -0.80
C ASN A 20 6.90 2.89 -2.11
N GLN A 21 7.65 2.41 -3.09
CA GLN A 21 7.10 2.01 -4.40
C GLN A 21 5.83 1.12 -4.28
N LYS A 22 5.71 0.35 -3.20
CA LYS A 22 4.51 -0.43 -2.82
C LYS A 22 3.27 0.43 -2.51
N GLN A 23 3.44 1.50 -1.73
CA GLN A 23 2.37 2.44 -1.42
C GLN A 23 1.97 3.20 -2.68
N GLN A 24 2.93 3.70 -3.46
CA GLN A 24 2.64 4.32 -4.76
C GLN A 24 1.88 3.38 -5.70
N PHE A 25 2.25 2.09 -5.72
CA PHE A 25 1.52 1.08 -6.47
C PHE A 25 0.09 0.92 -5.96
N LEU A 26 -0.11 0.78 -4.65
CA LEU A 26 -1.44 0.67 -4.07
C LEU A 26 -2.28 1.92 -4.38
N ASP A 27 -1.75 3.13 -4.20
CA ASP A 27 -2.41 4.40 -4.50
C ASP A 27 -2.80 4.54 -5.97
N ALA A 28 -1.94 4.11 -6.90
CA ALA A 28 -2.19 4.17 -8.34
C ALA A 28 -3.33 3.25 -8.82
N LEU A 29 -3.76 2.28 -8.01
CA LEU A 29 -4.84 1.38 -8.38
C LEU A 29 -6.22 2.06 -8.24
N PRO A 30 -7.17 1.81 -9.13
CA PRO A 30 -8.56 2.20 -8.92
C PRO A 30 -9.20 1.52 -7.70
N ALA A 31 -10.39 1.97 -7.30
CA ALA A 31 -11.16 1.31 -6.25
C ALA A 31 -11.56 -0.12 -6.66
N GLU A 32 -11.87 -0.33 -7.93
CA GLU A 32 -12.14 -1.63 -8.56
C GLU A 32 -11.32 -1.75 -9.82
N PHE A 33 -10.57 -2.84 -9.95
CA PHE A 33 -9.62 -3.00 -11.04
C PHE A 33 -9.42 -4.45 -11.41
N SER A 34 -9.04 -4.67 -12.66
CA SER A 34 -8.71 -6.00 -13.16
C SER A 34 -7.21 -6.26 -13.16
N ARG A 35 -6.82 -7.51 -13.44
CA ARG A 35 -5.41 -7.90 -13.60
C ARG A 35 -4.65 -7.01 -14.58
N GLN A 36 -5.26 -6.71 -15.72
CA GLN A 36 -4.64 -5.86 -16.73
C GLN A 36 -4.42 -4.43 -16.23
N ILE A 37 -5.35 -3.88 -15.44
CA ILE A 37 -5.26 -2.53 -14.90
C ILE A 37 -4.08 -2.42 -13.94
N TYR A 38 -3.93 -3.35 -12.99
CA TYR A 38 -2.81 -3.27 -12.05
C TYR A 38 -1.46 -3.54 -12.73
N LEU A 39 -1.43 -4.38 -13.77
CA LEU A 39 -0.20 -4.62 -14.54
C LEU A 39 0.23 -3.36 -15.31
N ASN A 40 -0.73 -2.61 -15.86
CA ASN A 40 -0.46 -1.33 -16.50
C ASN A 40 0.06 -0.29 -15.48
N ALA A 41 -0.63 -0.15 -14.33
CA ALA A 41 -0.19 0.75 -13.26
C ALA A 41 1.21 0.38 -12.74
N ALA A 42 1.50 -0.90 -12.60
CA ALA A 42 2.82 -1.41 -12.24
C ALA A 42 3.89 -1.06 -13.30
N GLY A 43 3.57 -1.20 -14.58
CA GLY A 43 4.46 -0.85 -15.69
C GLY A 43 4.85 0.63 -15.68
N LEU A 44 3.90 1.53 -15.39
CA LEU A 44 4.16 2.98 -15.24
C LEU A 44 5.11 3.29 -14.08
N LEU A 45 5.13 2.45 -13.05
CA LEU A 45 6.02 2.57 -11.89
C LEU A 45 7.34 1.80 -12.05
N GLY A 46 7.57 1.17 -13.20
CA GLY A 46 8.74 0.32 -13.45
C GLY A 46 8.74 -0.99 -12.65
N ILE A 47 7.57 -1.43 -12.17
CA ILE A 47 7.42 -2.67 -11.41
C ILE A 47 7.20 -3.84 -12.39
N PRO A 48 8.05 -4.89 -12.34
CA PRO A 48 7.86 -6.07 -13.17
C PRO A 48 6.52 -6.77 -12.89
N PRO A 49 5.87 -7.39 -13.90
CA PRO A 49 4.56 -8.02 -13.74
C PRO A 49 4.53 -9.06 -12.61
N LYS A 50 5.58 -9.90 -12.51
CA LYS A 50 5.73 -10.89 -11.44
C LYS A 50 5.79 -10.26 -10.04
N THR A 51 6.39 -9.08 -9.93
CA THR A 51 6.49 -8.31 -8.68
C THR A 51 5.14 -7.68 -8.34
N ALA A 52 4.43 -7.15 -9.34
CA ALA A 52 3.07 -6.62 -9.17
C ALA A 52 2.11 -7.70 -8.67
N GLU A 53 2.14 -8.90 -9.26
CA GLU A 53 1.34 -10.05 -8.80
C GLU A 53 1.63 -10.42 -7.35
N LYS A 54 2.91 -10.42 -6.96
CA LYS A 54 3.32 -10.66 -5.56
C LYS A 54 2.82 -9.55 -4.62
N HIS A 55 2.79 -8.29 -5.06
CA HIS A 55 2.25 -7.19 -4.28
C HIS A 55 0.73 -7.31 -4.11
N ILE A 56 -0.01 -7.55 -5.19
CA ILE A 56 -1.46 -7.78 -5.13
C ILE A 56 -1.78 -8.92 -4.16
N LYS A 57 -1.09 -10.06 -4.27
CA LYS A 57 -1.28 -11.18 -3.34
C LYS A 57 -1.08 -10.77 -1.89
N ARG A 58 0.01 -10.04 -1.58
CA ARG A 58 0.28 -9.55 -0.22
C ARG A 58 -0.76 -8.54 0.26
N PHE A 59 -1.27 -7.69 -0.62
CA PHE A 59 -2.32 -6.72 -0.28
C PHE A 59 -3.64 -7.43 0.02
N VAL A 60 -3.97 -8.51 -0.70
CA VAL A 60 -5.11 -9.37 -0.38
C VAL A 60 -4.90 -10.09 0.96
N GLU A 61 -3.72 -10.68 1.18
CA GLU A 61 -3.38 -11.37 2.43
C GLU A 61 -3.36 -10.42 3.66
N SER A 62 -3.05 -9.14 3.45
CA SER A 62 -3.08 -8.11 4.51
C SER A 62 -4.44 -7.42 4.68
N GLY A 63 -5.45 -7.79 3.87
CA GLY A 63 -6.79 -7.21 3.95
C GLY A 63 -6.92 -5.80 3.37
N LEU A 64 -5.92 -5.31 2.63
CA LEU A 64 -5.97 -4.03 1.91
C LEU A 64 -6.74 -4.13 0.59
N LEU A 65 -6.79 -5.33 0.01
CA LEU A 65 -7.54 -5.64 -1.20
C LEU A 65 -8.45 -6.85 -0.99
N LEU A 66 -9.57 -6.85 -1.69
CA LEU A 66 -10.49 -7.96 -1.82
C LEU A 66 -10.42 -8.53 -3.23
N HIS A 67 -10.10 -9.81 -3.35
CA HIS A 67 -10.25 -10.56 -4.59
C HIS A 67 -11.67 -11.12 -4.64
N PHE A 68 -12.55 -10.49 -5.41
CA PHE A 68 -13.99 -10.81 -5.40
C PHE A 68 -14.45 -11.64 -6.60
N ALA A 69 -13.73 -11.59 -7.72
CA ALA A 69 -14.01 -12.41 -8.91
C ALA A 69 -12.73 -12.67 -9.70
N HIS A 70 -12.77 -13.60 -10.66
CA HIS A 70 -11.62 -13.96 -11.49
C HIS A 70 -11.00 -12.70 -12.13
N ASP A 71 -9.70 -12.48 -11.91
CA ASP A 71 -8.96 -11.30 -12.36
C ASP A 71 -9.49 -9.95 -11.86
N ASN A 72 -10.40 -9.91 -10.88
CA ASN A 72 -11.04 -8.69 -10.39
C ASN A 72 -10.79 -8.47 -8.90
N TYR A 73 -10.34 -7.25 -8.59
CA TYR A 73 -9.89 -6.84 -7.26
C TYR A 73 -10.55 -5.52 -6.86
N LYS A 74 -10.74 -5.33 -5.55
CA LYS A 74 -11.34 -4.14 -4.96
C LYS A 74 -10.53 -3.66 -3.76
N LYS A 75 -10.35 -2.35 -3.60
CA LYS A 75 -9.75 -1.77 -2.38
C LYS A 75 -10.74 -1.79 -1.21
N ILE A 76 -10.23 -2.05 -0.01
CA ILE A 76 -10.97 -1.99 1.26
C ILE A 76 -10.73 -0.67 1.96
#